data_AF-A0A1I8BQK2-F1
#
_entry.id   AF-A0A1I8BQK2-F1
#
_cell.length_a   1.000
_cell.length_b   1.000
_cell.length_c   1.000
_cell.angle_alpha   90.00
_cell.angle_beta   90.00
_cell.angle_gamma   90.00
#
_symmetry.space_group_name_H-M   'P 1'
#
loop_
_entity.id
_entity.type
_entity.pdbx_description
1 polymer ?
#
loop_
_entity_poly.entity_id
_entity_poly.type
_entity_poly.pdbx_seq_one_letter_code
_entity_poly.pdbx_strand_id
1 'polypeptide(L)'
;MRSNFVYFILILIIFGNIKAKNNPGSKIKYCGRRYEQWIDKICKWPGEYDPCFQLHIHAKERVKNKCCNVGCNIEETREACCFTQECLNRCYPGKNYIAGTVY
;
A
#
# COMPACT_ATOMS: atom_id res chain seq x y z
N MET A 1 36.83 -12.33 -38.52
CA MET A 1 35.42 -12.35 -38.03
C MET A 1 35.38 -12.19 -36.51
N ARG A 2 35.64 -10.99 -35.96
CA ARG A 2 35.59 -10.74 -34.50
C ARG A 2 34.89 -9.42 -34.11
N SER A 3 34.70 -8.47 -35.03
CA SER A 3 34.11 -7.15 -34.74
C SER A 3 32.59 -7.12 -34.55
N ASN A 4 31.84 -8.06 -35.13
CA ASN A 4 30.35 -8.03 -35.06
C ASN A 4 29.80 -8.46 -33.70
N PHE A 5 30.56 -9.26 -32.93
CA PHE A 5 30.10 -9.80 -31.65
C PHE A 5 30.13 -8.74 -30.54
N VAL A 6 31.11 -7.82 -30.59
CA VAL A 6 31.24 -6.72 -29.62
C VAL A 6 30.10 -5.71 -29.76
N TYR A 7 29.68 -5.42 -31.00
CA TYR A 7 28.54 -4.53 -31.26
C TYR A 7 27.23 -5.09 -30.72
N PHE A 8 27.00 -6.40 -30.83
CA PHE A 8 25.82 -7.05 -30.27
C PHE A 8 25.76 -6.98 -28.74
N ILE A 9 26.91 -7.13 -28.06
CA ILE A 9 26.99 -7.00 -26.59
C ILE A 9 26.72 -5.55 -26.16
N LEU A 10 27.24 -4.56 -26.88
CA LEU A 10 27.00 -3.15 -26.58
C LEU A 10 25.51 -2.77 -26.74
N ILE A 11 24.82 -3.31 -27.73
CA ILE A 11 23.39 -3.08 -27.96
C ILE A 11 22.55 -3.60 -26.78
N LEU A 12 22.84 -4.80 -26.26
CA LEU A 12 22.09 -5.38 -25.14
C LEU A 12 22.24 -4.57 -23.83
N ILE A 13 23.39 -3.95 -23.59
CA ILE A 13 23.62 -3.12 -22.39
C ILE A 13 22.79 -1.83 -22.44
N ILE A 14 22.56 -1.26 -23.64
CA ILE A 14 21.80 -0.02 -23.82
C ILE A 14 20.31 -0.24 -23.54
N PHE A 15 19.74 -1.39 -23.93
CA PHE A 15 18.30 -1.66 -23.76
C PHE A 15 17.92 -2.26 -22.39
N GLY A 16 18.88 -2.73 -21.59
CA GLY A 16 18.61 -3.40 -20.30
C GLY A 16 18.16 -2.50 -19.13
N ASN A 17 18.14 -1.17 -19.28
CA ASN A 17 17.95 -0.24 -18.15
C ASN A 17 16.60 0.50 -18.14
N ILE A 18 15.59 0.04 -18.88
CA ILE A 18 14.23 0.60 -18.78
C ILE A 18 13.59 0.10 -17.47
N LYS A 19 13.91 0.76 -16.35
CA LYS A 19 13.14 0.61 -15.12
C LYS A 19 11.77 1.23 -15.33
N ALA A 20 10.74 0.39 -15.27
CA ALA A 20 9.35 0.82 -15.24
C ALA A 20 9.16 1.82 -14.08
N LYS A 21 8.99 3.11 -14.41
CA LYS A 21 8.55 4.12 -13.47
C LYS A 21 7.10 3.80 -13.10
N ASN A 22 6.90 3.15 -11.95
CA ASN A 22 5.58 3.07 -11.33
C ASN A 22 5.19 4.50 -10.91
N ASN A 23 4.26 5.12 -11.65
CA ASN A 23 3.70 6.40 -11.27
C ASN A 23 2.91 6.24 -9.96
N PRO A 24 3.28 6.93 -8.87
CA PRO A 24 2.62 6.81 -7.56
C PRO A 24 1.16 7.34 -7.55
N GLY A 25 0.69 7.91 -8.66
CA GLY A 25 -0.66 8.48 -8.80
C GLY A 25 -1.71 7.57 -9.44
N SER A 26 -1.39 6.31 -9.82
CA SER A 26 -2.41 5.44 -10.42
C SER A 26 -3.38 4.90 -9.36
N LYS A 27 -4.65 5.32 -9.45
CA LYS A 27 -5.72 4.82 -8.58
C LYS A 27 -6.13 3.43 -9.07
N ILE A 28 -6.00 2.43 -8.20
CA ILE A 28 -6.35 1.05 -8.52
C ILE A 28 -7.66 0.69 -7.85
N LYS A 29 -8.55 0.02 -8.59
CA LYS A 29 -9.82 -0.44 -8.04
C LYS A 29 -9.62 -1.74 -7.23
N TYR A 30 -10.03 -1.69 -5.97
CA TYR A 30 -10.00 -2.84 -5.06
C TYR A 30 -11.42 -3.14 -4.58
N CYS A 31 -11.92 -4.34 -4.88
CA CYS A 31 -13.25 -4.81 -4.52
C CYS A 31 -13.20 -6.22 -3.90
N GLY A 32 -14.17 -6.55 -3.04
CA GLY A 32 -14.30 -7.88 -2.42
C GLY A 32 -13.04 -8.33 -1.69
N ARG A 33 -12.63 -9.59 -1.90
CA ARG A 33 -11.41 -10.16 -1.29
C ARG A 33 -10.14 -9.38 -1.59
N ARG A 34 -10.05 -8.74 -2.76
CA ARG A 34 -8.88 -7.94 -3.13
C ARG A 34 -8.77 -6.67 -2.28
N TYR A 35 -9.90 -6.10 -1.88
CA TYR A 35 -9.95 -4.98 -0.95
C TYR A 35 -9.54 -5.40 0.45
N GLU A 36 -10.00 -6.55 0.92
CA GLU A 36 -9.64 -7.08 2.24
C GLU A 36 -8.13 -7.30 2.35
N GLN A 37 -7.52 -7.95 1.35
CA GLN A 37 -6.06 -8.13 1.29
C GLN A 37 -5.29 -6.80 1.22
N TRP A 38 -5.81 -5.83 0.48
CA TRP A 38 -5.20 -4.51 0.35
C TRP A 38 -5.21 -3.73 1.66
N ILE A 39 -6.36 -3.69 2.32
CA ILE A 39 -6.53 -3.08 3.64
C ILE A 39 -5.68 -3.78 4.67
N ASP A 40 -5.66 -5.11 4.68
CA ASP A 40 -4.89 -5.89 5.64
C ASP A 40 -3.40 -5.52 5.55
N LYS A 41 -2.88 -5.37 4.33
CA LYS A 41 -1.50 -4.96 4.10
C LYS A 41 -1.19 -3.54 4.56
N ILE A 42 -2.16 -2.63 4.49
CA ILE A 42 -1.93 -1.21 4.77
C ILE A 42 -2.29 -0.87 6.21
N CYS A 43 -3.49 -1.20 6.65
CA CYS A 43 -4.06 -0.76 7.93
C CYS A 43 -3.81 -1.71 9.10
N LYS A 44 -3.32 -2.94 8.88
CA LYS A 44 -3.07 -3.87 9.98
C LYS A 44 -1.79 -3.51 10.72
N TRP A 45 -1.89 -3.48 12.04
CA TRP A 45 -0.71 -3.31 12.88
C TRP A 45 0.05 -4.64 13.00
N PRO A 46 1.39 -4.66 12.96
CA PRO A 46 2.15 -5.89 13.14
C PRO A 46 1.78 -6.63 14.43
N GLY A 47 1.49 -7.92 14.32
CA GLY A 47 1.13 -8.77 15.45
C GLY A 47 -0.36 -8.75 15.83
N GLU A 48 -1.18 -7.99 15.13
CA GLU A 48 -2.63 -7.98 15.32
C GLU A 48 -3.34 -8.85 14.27
N TYR A 49 -4.55 -9.31 14.59
CA TYR A 49 -5.34 -10.16 13.70
C TYR A 49 -6.16 -9.34 12.70
N ASP A 50 -6.72 -8.22 13.16
CA ASP A 50 -7.63 -7.38 12.37
C ASP A 50 -7.04 -6.00 12.09
N PRO A 51 -7.29 -5.43 10.89
CA PRO A 51 -6.91 -4.07 10.58
C PRO A 51 -7.75 -3.07 11.38
N CYS A 52 -7.09 -2.03 11.92
CA CYS A 52 -7.81 -0.97 12.62
C CYS A 52 -8.03 0.27 11.76
N PHE A 53 -9.24 0.80 11.86
CA PHE A 53 -9.70 1.99 11.14
C PHE A 53 -9.96 3.13 12.11
N GLN A 54 -9.95 4.34 11.58
CA GLN A 54 -10.40 5.50 12.34
C GLN A 54 -11.86 5.35 12.78
N LEU A 55 -12.18 5.90 13.94
CA LEU A 55 -13.45 5.69 14.65
C LEU A 55 -14.68 6.30 13.97
N HIS A 56 -14.54 6.92 12.80
CA HIS A 56 -15.71 7.36 12.06
C HIS A 56 -16.55 6.12 11.71
N ILE A 57 -17.80 6.09 12.16
CA ILE A 57 -18.75 4.95 12.10
C ILE A 57 -18.88 4.34 10.69
N HIS A 58 -18.37 5.01 9.65
CA HIS A 58 -18.36 4.52 8.27
C HIS A 58 -16.99 4.65 7.56
N ALA A 59 -15.86 4.79 8.27
CA ALA A 59 -14.53 4.94 7.64
C ALA A 59 -14.21 3.74 6.73
N LYS A 60 -14.36 2.53 7.26
CA LYS A 60 -14.15 1.27 6.52
C LYS A 60 -15.02 1.20 5.27
N GLU A 61 -16.31 1.44 5.41
CA GLU A 61 -17.27 1.31 4.31
C GLU A 61 -17.11 2.41 3.25
N ARG A 62 -16.82 3.64 3.69
CA ARG A 62 -16.52 4.77 2.78
C ARG A 62 -15.29 4.50 1.93
N VAL A 63 -14.22 4.00 2.54
CA VAL A 63 -13.00 3.64 1.80
C VAL A 63 -13.22 2.42 0.92
N LYS A 64 -13.95 1.40 1.40
CA LYS A 64 -14.35 0.26 0.57
C LYS A 64 -15.09 0.70 -0.69
N ASN A 65 -16.11 1.55 -0.55
CA ASN A 65 -16.90 2.04 -1.68
C ASN A 65 -16.07 2.94 -2.61
N LYS A 66 -15.24 3.82 -2.06
CA LYS A 66 -14.34 4.67 -2.86
C LYS A 66 -13.33 3.83 -3.64
N CYS A 67 -12.61 2.93 -2.97
CA CYS A 67 -11.62 2.03 -3.57
C CYS A 67 -12.24 1.12 -4.63
N CYS A 68 -13.49 0.68 -4.46
CA CYS A 68 -14.14 -0.18 -5.43
C CYS A 68 -14.70 0.58 -6.65
N ASN A 69 -15.35 1.73 -6.43
CA ASN A 69 -16.02 2.47 -7.50
C ASN A 69 -15.05 3.36 -8.30
N VAL A 70 -14.22 4.13 -7.60
CA VAL A 70 -13.30 5.13 -8.20
C VAL A 70 -11.90 4.56 -8.31
N GLY A 71 -11.47 3.78 -7.32
CA GLY A 71 -10.09 3.38 -7.13
C GLY A 71 -9.40 4.21 -6.07
N CYS A 72 -8.36 3.66 -5.46
CA CYS A 72 -7.59 4.32 -4.42
C CYS A 72 -6.10 4.00 -4.56
N ASN A 73 -5.27 4.91 -4.05
CA ASN A 73 -3.84 4.68 -3.88
C ASN A 73 -3.53 4.37 -2.40
N ILE A 74 -2.25 4.15 -2.09
CA ILE A 74 -1.80 3.81 -0.73
C ILE A 74 -2.12 4.94 0.24
N GLU A 75 -1.86 6.19 -0.15
CA GLU A 75 -2.04 7.36 0.73
C GLU A 75 -3.51 7.57 1.11
N GLU A 76 -4.42 7.54 0.14
CA GLU A 76 -5.87 7.63 0.37
C GLU A 76 -6.39 6.47 1.23
N THR A 77 -5.77 5.30 1.14
CA THR A 77 -6.12 4.17 1.99
C THR A 77 -5.59 4.38 3.42
N ARG A 78 -4.37 4.91 3.54
CA ARG A 78 -3.67 5.17 4.81
C ARG A 78 -4.41 6.17 5.68
N GLU A 79 -5.05 7.16 5.07
CA GLU A 79 -5.88 8.16 5.76
C GLU A 79 -7.04 7.54 6.56
N ALA A 80 -7.57 6.40 6.14
CA ALA A 80 -8.65 5.73 6.86
C ALA A 80 -8.16 4.73 7.92
N CYS A 81 -6.89 4.36 7.86
CA CYS A 81 -6.28 3.47 8.82
C CYS A 81 -5.92 4.22 10.12
N CYS A 82 -5.71 3.44 11.16
CA CYS A 82 -5.39 3.94 12.48
C CYS A 82 -3.87 3.93 12.75
N PHE A 83 -3.21 5.08 12.70
CA PHE A 83 -1.76 5.21 12.98
C PHE A 83 -1.40 6.27 14.02
N THR A 84 -2.37 7.03 14.53
CA THR A 84 -2.11 7.99 15.61
C THR A 84 -2.14 7.28 16.95
N GLN A 85 -1.39 7.80 17.93
CA GLN A 85 -1.30 7.19 19.26
C GLN A 85 -2.66 7.02 19.92
N GLU A 86 -3.50 8.05 19.86
CA GLU A 86 -4.86 8.04 20.40
C GLU A 86 -5.73 6.98 19.72
N CYS A 87 -5.58 6.82 18.41
CA CYS A 87 -6.33 5.82 17.67
C CYS A 87 -5.85 4.40 18.04
N LEU A 88 -4.54 4.16 18.07
CA LEU A 88 -3.97 2.86 18.44
C LEU A 88 -4.33 2.44 19.86
N ASN A 89 -4.34 3.38 20.82
CA ASN A 89 -4.76 3.11 22.20
C ASN A 89 -6.22 2.65 22.29
N ARG A 90 -7.08 3.08 21.34
CA ARG A 90 -8.48 2.64 21.27
C ARG A 90 -8.63 1.30 20.56
N CYS A 91 -7.88 1.07 19.49
CA CYS A 91 -7.89 -0.18 18.75
C CYS A 91 -7.31 -1.35 19.56
N TYR A 92 -6.24 -1.06 20.30
CA TYR A 92 -5.41 -2.06 20.95
C TYR A 92 -5.11 -1.63 22.39
N PRO A 93 -6.14 -1.57 23.26
CA PRO A 93 -5.97 -1.11 24.64
C PRO A 93 -4.98 -2.00 25.38
N GLY A 94 -4.03 -1.39 26.09
CA GLY A 94 -3.00 -2.09 26.88
C GLY A 94 -1.80 -2.62 26.09
N LYS A 95 -1.77 -2.50 24.76
CA LYS A 95 -0.63 -2.95 23.93
C LYS A 95 0.52 -1.94 23.85
N ASN A 96 0.31 -0.69 24.30
CA ASN A 96 1.31 0.39 24.35
C ASN A 96 2.07 0.62 23.02
N TYR A 97 1.40 0.43 21.88
CA TYR A 97 2.00 0.70 20.57
C TYR A 97 2.40 2.17 20.45
N ILE A 98 3.57 2.44 19.88
CA ILE A 98 4.06 3.82 19.68
C ILE A 98 3.80 4.22 18.24
N ALA A 99 3.05 5.30 18.05
CA ALA A 99 2.84 5.85 16.71
C ALA A 99 4.18 6.29 16.08
N GLY A 100 4.43 5.90 14.82
CA GLY A 100 5.63 6.30 14.08
C GLY A 100 6.83 5.37 14.21
N THR A 101 6.76 4.30 15.01
CA THR A 101 7.77 3.23 14.94
C THR A 101 7.54 2.37 13.71
N VAL A 102 8.46 2.44 12.76
CA VAL A 102 8.59 1.45 11.69
C VAL A 102 9.31 0.25 12.30
N TYR A 103 8.65 -0.90 12.36
CA TYR A 103 9.29 -2.17 12.72
C TYR A 103 9.78 -2.89 11.46
#